data_AF-A0A371JEJ8-F1
#
_entry.id   AF-A0A371JEJ8-F1
#
_cell.length_a   1.000
_cell.length_b   1.000
_cell.length_c   1.000
_cell.angle_alpha   90.00
_cell.angle_beta   90.00
_cell.angle_gamma   90.00
#
_symmetry.space_group_name_H-M   'P 1'
#
loop_
_entity.id
_entity.type
_entity.pdbx_description
1 polymer ?
#
loop_
_entity_poly.entity_id
_entity_poly.type
_entity_poly.pdbx_seq_one_letter_code
_entity_poly.pdbx_strand_id
1 'polypeptide(L)'
;MSQTTSKTVKAAGKKIAIDIIVGLLCVGVFYVTHYLIPSKASGDYTIISSAATTTAVSTSTTNTNTQSTSANTSDTSNSETTEVSTTDVATSTTASKVTDWSEKFADKFTDTVVQTDSSYTSPDVSITIENVTTESGSSQISYYVADIYVADITCFQTALAKDTYGTGYKDTISNMASDNNAILATNGDYYSYSNEGIVIRNGVVYRSAQTDADVCVLYYD
;
A
#
# COMPACT_ATOMS: atom_id res chain seq x y z
N MET A 1 21.10 -13.92 67.97
CA MET A 1 21.05 -14.49 66.60
C MET A 1 19.80 -14.13 65.78
N SER A 2 18.71 -13.60 66.36
CA SER A 2 17.45 -13.37 65.62
C SER A 2 17.37 -12.08 64.77
N GLN A 3 18.07 -11.00 65.16
CA GLN A 3 17.99 -9.72 64.41
C GLN A 3 18.68 -9.73 63.04
N THR A 4 19.77 -10.49 62.89
CA THR A 4 20.57 -10.50 61.65
C THR A 4 19.80 -11.13 60.50
N THR A 5 19.06 -12.21 60.76
CA THR A 5 18.26 -12.93 59.76
C THR A 5 17.11 -12.07 59.21
N SER A 6 16.46 -11.27 60.06
CA SER A 6 15.35 -10.39 59.65
C SER A 6 15.80 -9.27 58.69
N LYS A 7 16.99 -8.69 58.91
CA LYS A 7 17.55 -7.65 58.04
C LYS A 7 17.93 -8.20 56.66
N THR A 8 18.53 -9.39 56.62
CA THR A 8 18.93 -10.03 55.36
C THR A 8 17.73 -10.40 54.49
N VAL A 9 16.64 -10.90 55.08
CA VAL A 9 15.40 -11.22 54.35
C VAL A 9 14.73 -9.96 53.78
N LYS A 10 14.67 -8.86 54.55
CA LYS A 10 14.14 -7.57 54.04
C LYS A 10 14.99 -6.99 52.91
N ALA A 11 16.32 -7.12 52.99
CA ALA A 11 17.22 -6.67 51.94
C ALA A 11 17.09 -7.51 50.66
N ALA A 12 16.94 -8.84 50.79
CA ALA A 12 16.69 -9.73 49.66
C ALA A 12 15.33 -9.44 49.00
N GLY A 13 14.27 -9.24 49.78
CA GLY A 13 12.96 -8.85 49.26
C GLY A 13 12.98 -7.53 48.48
N LYS A 14 13.75 -6.53 48.94
CA LYS A 14 13.93 -5.27 48.22
C LYS A 14 14.64 -5.46 46.88
N LYS A 15 15.66 -6.33 46.80
CA LYS A 15 16.36 -6.63 45.54
C LYS A 15 15.45 -7.32 44.54
N ILE A 16 14.69 -8.33 44.98
CA ILE A 16 13.71 -9.04 44.13
C ILE A 16 12.64 -8.08 43.61
N ALA A 17 12.13 -7.18 44.46
CA ALA A 17 11.15 -6.19 44.03
C ALA A 17 11.71 -5.22 42.98
N ILE A 18 12.97 -4.79 43.12
CA ILE A 18 13.64 -3.94 42.13
C ILE A 18 13.79 -4.69 40.80
N ASP A 19 14.23 -5.95 40.82
CA ASP A 19 14.41 -6.74 39.60
C ASP A 19 13.08 -6.96 38.87
N ILE A 20 11.98 -7.18 39.59
CA ILE A 20 10.63 -7.26 38.99
C ILE A 20 10.24 -5.93 38.34
N ILE A 21 10.46 -4.80 39.02
CA ILE A 21 10.13 -3.48 38.48
C ILE A 21 10.95 -3.19 37.22
N VAL A 22 12.26 -3.48 37.25
CA VAL A 22 13.13 -3.32 36.08
C VAL A 22 12.69 -4.24 34.94
N GLY A 23 12.35 -5.49 35.24
CA GLY A 23 11.82 -6.44 34.26
C GLY A 23 10.53 -5.93 33.60
N LEU A 24 9.55 -5.47 34.40
CA LEU A 24 8.31 -4.89 33.89
C LEU A 24 8.56 -3.62 33.08
N LEU A 25 9.52 -2.77 33.48
CA LEU A 25 9.90 -1.59 32.74
C LEU A 25 10.51 -1.96 31.38
N CYS A 26 11.41 -2.94 31.33
CA CYS A 26 12.00 -3.42 30.07
C CYS A 26 10.93 -3.99 29.13
N VAL A 27 10.01 -4.82 29.66
CA VAL A 27 8.88 -5.36 28.87
C VAL A 27 7.97 -4.22 28.40
N GLY A 28 7.69 -3.24 29.25
CA GLY A 28 6.89 -2.07 28.91
C GLY A 28 7.52 -1.23 27.80
N VAL A 29 8.82 -0.95 27.90
CA VAL A 29 9.58 -0.21 26.87
C VAL A 29 9.61 -1.00 25.55
N PHE A 30 9.88 -2.31 25.60
CA PHE A 30 9.84 -3.17 24.42
C PHE A 30 8.45 -3.15 23.76
N TYR A 31 7.40 -3.32 24.56
CA TYR A 31 6.02 -3.28 24.09
C TYR A 31 5.68 -1.94 23.42
N VAL A 32 6.02 -0.82 24.07
CA VAL A 32 5.76 0.52 23.51
C VAL A 32 6.49 0.72 22.19
N THR A 33 7.78 0.41 22.16
CA THR A 33 8.64 0.67 20.99
C THR A 33 8.33 -0.23 19.80
N HIS A 34 7.91 -1.47 20.02
CA HIS A 34 7.69 -2.44 18.93
C HIS A 34 6.22 -2.61 18.53
N TYR A 35 5.27 -2.26 19.41
CA TYR A 35 3.84 -2.50 19.15
C TYR A 35 2.96 -1.24 19.16
N LEU A 36 3.35 -0.18 19.88
CA LEU A 36 2.53 1.04 19.98
C LEU A 36 3.00 2.18 19.08
N ILE A 37 4.32 2.35 18.94
CA ILE A 37 4.86 3.46 18.15
C ILE A 37 4.85 3.07 16.67
N PRO A 38 4.05 3.74 15.82
CA PRO A 38 4.08 3.49 14.39
C PRO A 38 5.41 3.95 13.80
N SER A 39 5.90 3.23 12.79
CA SER A 39 7.15 3.56 12.10
C SER A 39 6.87 3.88 10.64
N LYS A 40 7.22 5.10 10.22
CA LYS A 40 7.14 5.51 8.82
C LYS A 40 8.21 4.78 8.04
N ALA A 41 7.83 4.13 6.94
CA ALA A 41 8.81 3.51 6.07
C ALA A 41 9.58 4.59 5.32
N SER A 42 10.90 4.59 5.44
CA SER A 42 11.81 5.45 4.67
C SER A 42 12.21 4.70 3.39
N GLY A 43 11.55 5.01 2.29
CA GLY A 43 11.90 4.48 0.97
C GLY A 43 11.77 5.57 -0.08
N ASP A 44 12.61 5.49 -1.12
CA ASP A 44 12.42 6.26 -2.34
C ASP A 44 11.20 5.67 -3.06
N TYR A 45 10.07 6.37 -3.03
CA TYR A 45 8.87 5.94 -3.73
C TYR A 45 8.98 6.30 -5.21
N THR A 46 8.65 5.36 -6.09
CA THR A 46 8.65 5.60 -7.54
C THR A 46 7.22 5.79 -8.01
N ILE A 47 6.95 6.87 -8.74
CA ILE A 47 5.66 7.11 -9.39
C ILE A 47 5.71 6.47 -10.78
N ILE A 48 4.82 5.50 -11.05
CA ILE A 48 4.70 4.83 -12.35
C ILE A 48 3.70 5.57 -13.25
N SER A 49 2.56 5.96 -12.69
CA SER A 49 1.53 6.81 -13.30
C SER A 49 0.67 7.38 -12.19
N SER A 50 0.36 8.68 -12.20
CA SER A 50 -0.45 9.30 -11.14
C SER A 50 -1.79 9.73 -11.71
N ALA A 51 -2.88 9.21 -11.15
CA ALA A 51 -4.23 9.72 -11.39
C ALA A 51 -4.55 10.99 -10.56
N ALA A 52 -3.72 11.33 -9.58
CA ALA A 52 -3.96 12.46 -8.68
C ALA A 52 -3.14 13.69 -9.06
N THR A 53 -3.84 14.81 -9.18
CA THR A 53 -3.28 16.16 -9.36
C THR A 53 -2.45 16.58 -8.14
N THR A 54 -1.33 17.23 -8.45
CA THR A 54 -0.35 17.92 -7.62
C THR A 54 -0.84 18.49 -6.27
N THR A 55 -0.23 18.02 -5.17
CA THR A 55 0.08 18.89 -4.02
C THR A 55 1.60 19.02 -3.94
N ALA A 56 2.08 20.24 -4.17
CA ALA A 56 3.50 20.56 -4.27
C ALA A 56 4.27 20.23 -2.98
N VAL A 57 5.33 19.43 -3.10
CA VAL A 57 6.45 19.45 -2.15
C VAL A 57 7.68 19.90 -2.92
N SER A 58 8.16 21.08 -2.54
CA SER A 58 9.39 21.68 -3.03
C SER A 58 10.59 20.87 -2.53
N THR A 59 11.44 20.40 -3.44
CA THR A 59 12.79 19.99 -3.09
C THR A 59 13.78 20.78 -3.93
N SER A 60 14.48 21.67 -3.25
CA SER A 60 15.53 22.54 -3.76
C SER A 60 16.63 21.73 -4.43
N THR A 61 16.82 21.92 -5.74
CA THR A 61 17.99 21.41 -6.46
C THR A 61 19.08 22.47 -6.39
N THR A 62 20.14 22.19 -5.63
CA THR A 62 21.38 22.96 -5.70
C THR A 62 22.07 22.64 -7.02
N ASN A 63 21.99 23.58 -7.96
CA ASN A 63 22.80 23.61 -9.16
C ASN A 63 24.25 23.95 -8.80
N THR A 64 25.19 23.11 -9.23
CA THR A 64 26.55 23.55 -9.53
C THR A 64 26.85 23.23 -10.98
N ASN A 65 26.71 24.27 -11.82
CA ASN A 65 27.33 24.36 -13.13
C ASN A 65 28.86 24.34 -12.98
N THR A 66 29.56 23.57 -13.80
CA THR A 66 30.80 24.05 -14.39
C THR A 66 30.88 23.57 -15.84
N GLN A 67 30.81 24.56 -16.71
CA GLN A 67 30.96 24.58 -18.15
C GLN A 67 32.47 24.57 -18.50
N SER A 68 32.90 23.78 -19.52
CA SER A 68 33.49 24.32 -20.77
C SER A 68 34.15 23.26 -21.68
N THR A 69 33.56 23.13 -22.89
CA THR A 69 34.14 23.17 -24.26
C THR A 69 35.38 22.36 -24.74
N SER A 70 35.12 21.62 -25.83
CA SER A 70 35.85 21.43 -27.12
C SER A 70 37.29 20.90 -27.18
N ALA A 71 37.49 19.78 -27.90
CA ALA A 71 38.20 19.75 -29.19
C ALA A 71 38.21 18.34 -29.85
N ASN A 72 38.26 18.36 -31.18
CA ASN A 72 38.26 17.27 -32.15
C ASN A 72 39.59 16.49 -32.19
N THR A 73 39.54 15.21 -32.60
CA THR A 73 40.41 14.52 -33.60
C THR A 73 40.63 13.05 -33.25
N SER A 74 40.41 12.22 -34.28
CA SER A 74 40.70 10.79 -34.47
C SER A 74 42.04 10.28 -33.96
N ASP A 75 42.05 9.10 -33.34
CA ASP A 75 42.84 7.97 -33.89
C ASP A 75 42.48 6.59 -33.31
N THR A 76 42.79 5.62 -34.15
CA THR A 76 42.50 4.17 -34.13
C THR A 76 43.26 3.41 -33.03
N SER A 77 42.60 2.47 -32.31
CA SER A 77 43.13 1.10 -32.16
C SER A 77 42.13 0.12 -31.54
N ASN A 78 41.90 -0.93 -32.32
CA ASN A 78 41.29 -2.24 -32.10
C ASN A 78 41.66 -2.94 -30.78
N SER A 79 40.69 -3.56 -30.06
CA SER A 79 40.65 -5.03 -29.88
C SER A 79 39.43 -5.52 -29.08
N GLU A 80 38.81 -6.56 -29.65
CA GLU A 80 38.07 -7.67 -29.03
C GLU A 80 36.60 -7.49 -28.61
N THR A 81 35.79 -7.62 -29.66
CA THR A 81 34.46 -8.23 -29.77
C THR A 81 34.24 -9.46 -28.88
N THR A 82 33.12 -9.49 -28.15
CA THR A 82 32.39 -10.72 -27.87
C THR A 82 30.91 -10.46 -28.14
N GLU A 83 30.45 -10.99 -29.26
CA GLU A 83 29.05 -10.99 -29.71
C GLU A 83 28.22 -11.90 -28.80
N VAL A 84 27.07 -11.42 -28.32
CA VAL A 84 25.96 -12.29 -27.93
C VAL A 84 24.68 -11.72 -28.54
N SER A 85 24.07 -12.53 -29.39
CA SER A 85 22.95 -12.28 -30.28
C SER A 85 21.77 -11.52 -29.68
N THR A 86 21.38 -10.47 -30.38
CA THR A 86 20.02 -9.93 -30.43
C THR A 86 19.07 -11.00 -30.98
N THR A 87 18.21 -11.56 -30.12
CA THR A 87 17.03 -12.29 -30.58
C THR A 87 15.85 -11.32 -30.55
N ASP A 88 15.47 -10.85 -31.74
CA ASP A 88 14.22 -10.16 -32.00
C ASP A 88 13.05 -11.05 -31.56
N VAL A 89 12.45 -10.75 -30.41
CA VAL A 89 11.13 -11.27 -30.07
C VAL A 89 10.13 -10.36 -30.75
N ALA A 90 9.70 -10.82 -31.93
CA ALA A 90 8.62 -10.24 -32.71
C ALA A 90 7.43 -9.88 -31.80
N THR A 91 7.16 -8.58 -31.70
CA THR A 91 5.92 -8.05 -31.15
C THR A 91 4.78 -8.49 -32.04
N SER A 92 4.20 -9.64 -31.72
CA SER A 92 2.90 -10.06 -32.25
C SER A 92 1.84 -9.11 -31.71
N THR A 93 1.72 -7.95 -32.36
CA THR A 93 0.65 -6.99 -32.11
C THR A 93 -0.61 -7.52 -32.76
N THR A 94 -1.18 -8.57 -32.17
CA THR A 94 -2.60 -8.84 -32.33
C THR A 94 -3.29 -7.75 -31.51
N ALA A 95 -3.61 -6.63 -32.17
CA ALA A 95 -4.49 -5.62 -31.61
C ALA A 95 -5.84 -6.28 -31.36
N SER A 96 -5.99 -6.92 -30.20
CA SER A 96 -7.30 -7.17 -29.61
C SER A 96 -7.99 -5.83 -29.62
N LYS A 97 -9.12 -5.77 -30.34
CA LYS A 97 -10.02 -4.64 -30.28
C LYS A 97 -10.45 -4.53 -28.82
N VAL A 98 -9.80 -3.67 -28.04
CA VAL A 98 -10.21 -3.36 -26.68
C VAL A 98 -11.58 -2.70 -26.85
N THR A 99 -12.63 -3.48 -26.63
CA THR A 99 -13.95 -2.90 -26.46
C THR A 99 -13.86 -2.11 -25.17
N ASP A 100 -14.16 -0.81 -25.25
CA ASP A 100 -14.26 0.04 -24.07
C ASP A 100 -15.19 -0.64 -23.07
N TRP A 101 -14.69 -0.88 -21.85
CA TRP A 101 -15.43 -1.58 -20.81
C TRP A 101 -16.75 -0.88 -20.50
N SER A 102 -16.75 0.46 -20.59
CA SER A 102 -17.94 1.29 -20.40
C SER A 102 -18.98 1.06 -21.50
N GLU A 103 -18.57 0.91 -22.76
CA GLU A 103 -19.47 0.61 -23.88
C GLU A 103 -20.09 -0.79 -23.75
N LYS A 104 -19.31 -1.78 -23.33
CA LYS A 104 -19.79 -3.16 -23.15
C LYS A 104 -20.88 -3.27 -22.08
N PHE A 105 -20.77 -2.47 -21.03
CA PHE A 105 -21.69 -2.47 -19.88
C PHE A 105 -22.44 -1.15 -19.75
N ALA A 106 -22.78 -0.51 -20.87
CA ALA A 106 -23.42 0.79 -20.89
C ALA A 106 -24.75 0.81 -20.09
N ASP A 107 -25.44 -0.32 -19.96
CA ASP A 107 -26.67 -0.45 -19.16
C ASP A 107 -26.45 -0.34 -17.64
N LYS A 108 -25.20 -0.37 -17.16
CA LYS A 108 -24.86 -0.27 -15.73
C LYS A 108 -24.64 1.15 -15.26
N PHE A 109 -24.39 2.07 -16.18
CA PHE A 109 -24.05 3.45 -15.90
C PHE A 109 -25.25 4.37 -16.17
N THR A 110 -25.19 5.58 -15.61
CA THR A 110 -26.22 6.60 -15.78
C THR A 110 -25.57 7.95 -16.06
N ASP A 111 -26.19 8.80 -16.86
CA ASP A 111 -25.62 10.11 -17.21
C ASP A 111 -25.45 11.05 -16.01
N THR A 112 -26.18 10.79 -14.92
CA THR A 112 -26.19 11.60 -13.69
C THR A 112 -26.15 10.70 -12.48
N VAL A 113 -25.61 11.20 -11.37
CA VAL A 113 -25.57 10.43 -10.11
C VAL A 113 -26.98 10.05 -9.64
N VAL A 114 -27.20 8.76 -9.42
CA VAL A 114 -28.36 8.21 -8.72
C VAL A 114 -27.88 7.37 -7.56
N GLN A 115 -28.37 7.67 -6.36
CA GLN A 115 -27.93 7.04 -5.13
C GLN A 115 -29.13 6.61 -4.27
N THR A 116 -28.99 5.44 -3.66
CA THR A 116 -29.90 4.90 -2.64
C THR A 116 -29.09 4.41 -1.44
N ASP A 117 -29.76 3.82 -0.45
CA ASP A 117 -29.08 3.22 0.70
C ASP A 117 -28.18 2.02 0.31
N SER A 118 -28.47 1.36 -0.81
CA SER A 118 -27.78 0.13 -1.23
C SER A 118 -27.28 0.17 -2.68
N SER A 119 -27.29 1.33 -3.34
CA SER A 119 -26.76 1.49 -4.69
C SER A 119 -26.24 2.90 -4.97
N TYR A 120 -25.30 2.97 -5.91
CA TYR A 120 -24.77 4.21 -6.47
C TYR A 120 -24.49 3.99 -7.95
N THR A 121 -24.92 4.90 -8.83
CA THR A 121 -24.57 4.85 -10.25
C THR A 121 -24.29 6.26 -10.75
N SER A 122 -23.39 6.35 -11.73
CA SER A 122 -22.89 7.56 -12.38
C SER A 122 -22.33 7.16 -13.77
N PRO A 123 -21.78 8.10 -14.57
CA PRO A 123 -21.10 7.72 -15.80
C PRO A 123 -19.84 6.88 -15.56
N ASP A 124 -19.20 7.04 -14.39
CA ASP A 124 -17.84 6.55 -14.13
C ASP A 124 -17.81 5.26 -13.29
N VAL A 125 -18.81 5.06 -12.43
CA VAL A 125 -18.90 3.90 -11.53
C VAL A 125 -20.35 3.56 -11.20
N SER A 126 -20.61 2.25 -11.05
CA SER A 126 -21.88 1.68 -10.62
C SER A 126 -21.64 0.63 -9.54
N ILE A 127 -22.42 0.68 -8.46
CA ILE A 127 -22.29 -0.14 -7.26
C ILE A 127 -23.69 -0.58 -6.84
N THR A 128 -23.86 -1.86 -6.58
CA THR A 128 -25.04 -2.41 -5.90
C THR A 128 -24.60 -3.29 -4.75
N ILE A 129 -25.21 -3.10 -3.57
CA ILE A 129 -24.92 -3.87 -2.37
C ILE A 129 -26.12 -4.74 -2.03
N GLU A 130 -25.89 -6.04 -1.90
CA GLU A 130 -26.87 -7.01 -1.43
C GLU A 130 -26.47 -7.54 -0.05
N ASN A 131 -27.42 -7.64 0.87
CA ASN A 131 -27.25 -8.39 2.12
C ASN A 131 -27.81 -9.79 1.93
N VAL A 132 -26.95 -10.79 2.06
CA VAL A 132 -27.29 -12.19 1.92
C VAL A 132 -27.25 -12.85 3.29
N THR A 133 -28.33 -13.54 3.67
CA THR A 133 -28.36 -14.41 4.84
C THR A 133 -28.76 -15.82 4.42
N THR A 134 -27.90 -16.79 4.70
CA THR A 134 -28.09 -18.19 4.33
C THR A 134 -27.79 -19.11 5.50
N GLU A 135 -28.43 -20.26 5.51
CA GLU A 135 -28.12 -21.34 6.46
C GLU A 135 -27.03 -22.25 5.86
N SER A 136 -26.05 -22.63 6.68
CA SER A 136 -24.98 -23.58 6.35
C SER A 136 -24.88 -24.62 7.47
N GLY A 137 -25.52 -25.77 7.27
CA GLY A 137 -25.65 -26.81 8.28
C GLY A 137 -26.53 -26.34 9.44
N SER A 138 -25.94 -26.22 10.63
CA SER A 138 -26.63 -25.73 11.84
C SER A 138 -26.31 -24.26 12.17
N SER A 139 -25.68 -23.53 11.24
CA SER A 139 -25.23 -22.14 11.46
C SER A 139 -25.84 -21.21 10.43
N GLN A 140 -26.21 -20.01 10.85
CA GLN A 140 -26.60 -18.92 9.96
C GLN A 140 -25.37 -18.07 9.60
N ILE A 141 -25.25 -17.72 8.33
CA ILE A 141 -24.19 -16.85 7.79
C ILE A 141 -24.86 -15.63 7.16
N SER A 142 -24.45 -14.43 7.58
CA SER A 142 -24.85 -13.16 6.96
C SER A 142 -23.63 -12.45 6.40
N TYR A 143 -23.71 -11.99 5.16
CA TYR A 143 -22.63 -11.30 4.45
C TYR A 143 -23.19 -10.29 3.45
N TYR A 144 -22.34 -9.36 3.01
CA TYR A 144 -22.68 -8.40 1.96
C TYR A 144 -21.94 -8.74 0.67
N VAL A 145 -22.60 -8.55 -0.47
CA VAL A 145 -22.03 -8.65 -1.81
C VAL A 145 -22.12 -7.28 -2.46
N ALA A 146 -20.98 -6.74 -2.92
CA ALA A 146 -20.95 -5.54 -3.73
C ALA A 146 -20.67 -5.94 -5.18
N ASP A 147 -21.62 -5.70 -6.08
CA ASP A 147 -21.42 -5.77 -7.52
C ASP A 147 -20.99 -4.39 -8.03
N ILE A 148 -19.82 -4.31 -8.67
CA ILE A 148 -19.15 -3.04 -8.99
C ILE A 148 -18.72 -3.04 -10.46
N TYR A 149 -19.17 -2.04 -11.20
CA TYR A 149 -18.73 -1.73 -12.56
C TYR A 149 -17.99 -0.40 -12.53
N VAL A 150 -16.78 -0.39 -13.09
CA VAL A 150 -15.90 0.78 -13.13
C VAL A 150 -15.63 1.13 -14.58
N ALA A 151 -16.10 2.29 -15.03
CA ALA A 151 -15.80 2.85 -16.34
C ALA A 151 -14.55 3.72 -16.30
N ASP A 152 -14.35 4.50 -15.22
CA ASP A 152 -13.13 5.24 -14.96
C ASP A 152 -12.35 4.59 -13.80
N ILE A 153 -11.17 4.03 -14.10
CA ILE A 153 -10.33 3.35 -13.11
C ILE A 153 -9.90 4.27 -11.95
N THR A 154 -9.94 5.60 -12.11
CA THR A 154 -9.65 6.55 -11.03
C THR A 154 -10.69 6.55 -9.92
N CYS A 155 -11.87 5.94 -10.15
CA CYS A 155 -12.87 5.68 -9.12
C CYS A 155 -12.51 4.48 -8.22
N PHE A 156 -11.54 3.64 -8.61
CA PHE A 156 -11.05 2.54 -7.81
C PHE A 156 -9.69 2.86 -7.20
N GLN A 157 -9.70 3.35 -5.96
CA GLN A 157 -8.51 3.79 -5.26
C GLN A 157 -8.29 3.04 -3.96
N THR A 158 -7.04 3.09 -3.50
CA THR A 158 -6.61 2.56 -2.21
C THR A 158 -6.20 3.71 -1.29
N ALA A 159 -6.42 3.56 0.01
CA ALA A 159 -5.97 4.52 1.01
C ALA A 159 -5.09 3.83 2.06
N LEU A 160 -4.20 4.61 2.68
CA LEU A 160 -3.36 4.18 3.80
C LEU A 160 -3.87 4.81 5.09
N ALA A 161 -3.75 4.08 6.21
CA ALA A 161 -4.08 4.64 7.51
C ALA A 161 -3.21 5.87 7.78
N LYS A 162 -3.82 6.98 8.17
CA LYS A 162 -3.14 8.28 8.36
C LYS A 162 -2.38 8.76 7.11
N ASP A 163 -2.82 8.34 5.93
CA ASP A 163 -2.19 8.66 4.64
C ASP A 163 -0.66 8.42 4.64
N THR A 164 -0.24 7.38 5.36
CA THR A 164 1.19 7.13 5.61
C THR A 164 1.52 5.68 5.36
N TYR A 165 2.51 5.45 4.49
CA TYR A 165 3.10 4.14 4.31
C TYR A 165 4.07 3.82 5.45
N GLY A 166 3.85 2.68 6.11
CA GLY A 166 4.68 2.23 7.22
C GLY A 166 4.00 1.14 8.04
N THR A 167 4.55 0.86 9.21
CA THR A 167 4.01 -0.17 10.12
C THR A 167 3.40 0.47 11.36
N GLY A 168 2.40 -0.19 11.95
CA GLY A 168 1.77 0.26 13.19
C GLY A 168 0.75 1.41 13.03
N TYR A 169 0.60 1.99 11.84
CA TYR A 169 -0.48 2.94 11.55
C TYR A 169 -1.83 2.22 11.49
N LYS A 170 -2.82 2.78 12.18
CA LYS A 170 -4.17 2.24 12.24
C LYS A 170 -5.18 3.37 12.11
N ASP A 171 -6.27 3.08 11.41
CA ASP A 171 -7.45 3.93 11.37
C ASP A 171 -8.69 3.07 11.15
N THR A 172 -9.87 3.64 11.38
CA THR A 172 -11.13 2.97 11.05
C THR A 172 -11.44 3.15 9.58
N ILE A 173 -12.09 2.15 8.96
CA ILE A 173 -12.54 2.24 7.56
C ILE A 173 -13.45 3.45 7.37
N SER A 174 -14.32 3.74 8.35
CA SER A 174 -15.23 4.90 8.29
C SER A 174 -14.49 6.24 8.24
N ASN A 175 -13.45 6.43 9.06
CA ASN A 175 -12.63 7.64 8.99
C ASN A 175 -11.91 7.74 7.65
N MET A 176 -11.27 6.66 7.21
CA MET A 176 -10.54 6.63 5.94
C MET A 176 -11.46 6.89 4.74
N ALA A 177 -12.67 6.33 4.76
CA ALA A 177 -13.69 6.58 3.75
C ALA A 177 -14.11 8.04 3.74
N SER A 178 -14.35 8.64 4.91
CA SER A 178 -14.69 10.07 5.03
C SER A 178 -13.56 10.97 4.54
N ASP A 179 -12.31 10.70 4.93
CA ASP A 179 -11.13 11.50 4.56
C ASP A 179 -10.85 11.46 3.06
N ASN A 180 -11.27 10.39 2.37
CA ASN A 180 -11.08 10.18 0.93
C ASN A 180 -12.37 10.34 0.12
N ASN A 181 -13.47 10.84 0.73
CA ASN A 181 -14.77 11.00 0.06
C ASN A 181 -15.27 9.73 -0.64
N ALA A 182 -15.01 8.55 -0.06
CA ALA A 182 -15.35 7.27 -0.66
C ALA A 182 -16.86 6.98 -0.57
N ILE A 183 -17.43 6.47 -1.67
CA ILE A 183 -18.83 6.00 -1.73
C ILE A 183 -18.97 4.62 -1.08
N LEU A 184 -17.96 3.76 -1.26
CA LEU A 184 -17.86 2.42 -0.66
C LEU A 184 -16.39 2.17 -0.28
N ALA A 185 -16.16 1.59 0.89
CA ALA A 185 -14.82 1.22 1.35
C ALA A 185 -14.83 -0.11 2.10
N THR A 186 -13.75 -0.87 1.93
CA THR A 186 -13.47 -2.13 2.66
C THR A 186 -12.01 -2.18 3.06
N ASN A 187 -11.63 -3.11 3.93
CA ASN A 187 -10.22 -3.32 4.25
C ASN A 187 -9.46 -3.91 3.05
N GLY A 188 -8.18 -3.55 2.95
CA GLY A 188 -7.26 -4.09 1.96
C GLY A 188 -6.39 -5.23 2.49
N ASP A 189 -5.21 -5.35 1.89
CA ASP A 189 -4.17 -6.31 2.23
C ASP A 189 -3.44 -6.00 3.55
N TYR A 190 -2.61 -6.96 3.98
CA TYR A 190 -1.84 -6.87 5.21
C TYR A 190 -0.37 -6.49 4.94
N TYR A 191 -0.16 -5.41 4.18
CA TYR A 191 1.15 -5.05 3.61
C TYR A 191 2.26 -4.81 4.64
N SER A 192 1.89 -4.36 5.85
CA SER A 192 2.84 -3.87 6.87
C SER A 192 3.55 -4.97 7.64
N TYR A 193 3.12 -6.24 7.50
CA TYR A 193 3.66 -7.36 8.27
C TYR A 193 4.74 -8.16 7.54
N SER A 194 4.90 -7.91 6.24
CA SER A 194 6.00 -8.48 5.44
C SER A 194 6.89 -7.36 4.93
N ASN A 195 8.20 -7.63 4.89
CA ASN A 195 9.18 -6.81 4.18
C ASN A 195 9.43 -7.29 2.74
N GLU A 196 8.78 -8.39 2.37
CA GLU A 196 8.83 -8.97 1.03
C GLU A 196 7.62 -8.54 0.20
N GLY A 197 7.69 -8.79 -1.10
CA GLY A 197 6.61 -8.49 -2.03
C GLY A 197 6.51 -7.03 -2.43
N ILE A 198 5.62 -6.82 -3.40
CA ILE A 198 5.41 -5.54 -4.06
C ILE A 198 4.25 -4.81 -3.40
N VAL A 199 4.43 -3.51 -3.12
CA VAL A 199 3.34 -2.63 -2.67
C VAL A 199 3.22 -1.49 -3.66
N ILE A 200 2.15 -1.52 -4.45
CA ILE A 200 1.77 -0.47 -5.39
C ILE A 200 0.39 0.02 -5.00
N ARG A 201 0.25 1.34 -4.80
CA ARG A 201 -1.02 1.97 -4.42
C ARG A 201 -1.20 3.24 -5.26
N ASN A 202 -2.30 3.32 -6.00
CA ASN A 202 -2.65 4.47 -6.85
C ASN A 202 -1.49 4.88 -7.78
N GLY A 203 -0.80 3.88 -8.37
CA GLY A 203 0.32 4.07 -9.28
C GLY A 203 1.65 4.50 -8.65
N VAL A 204 1.74 4.52 -7.32
CA VAL A 204 2.99 4.74 -6.57
C VAL A 204 3.53 3.41 -6.05
N VAL A 205 4.79 3.10 -6.35
CA VAL A 205 5.53 1.96 -5.82
C VAL A 205 6.12 2.35 -4.47
N TYR A 206 5.60 1.74 -3.42
CA TYR A 206 6.10 1.89 -2.06
C TYR A 206 7.16 0.85 -1.70
N ARG A 207 7.08 -0.34 -2.33
CA ARG A 207 8.03 -1.43 -2.14
C ARG A 207 8.10 -2.29 -3.40
N SER A 208 9.32 -2.67 -3.78
CA SER A 208 9.61 -3.59 -4.88
C SER A 208 10.64 -4.62 -4.42
N ALA A 209 10.26 -5.45 -3.44
CA ALA A 209 11.11 -6.52 -2.93
C ALA A 209 10.81 -7.82 -3.69
N GLN A 210 11.83 -8.67 -3.85
CA GLN A 210 11.68 -9.98 -4.46
C GLN A 210 10.62 -10.79 -3.69
N THR A 211 9.78 -11.50 -4.42
CA THR A 211 8.77 -12.40 -3.88
C THR A 211 8.45 -13.47 -4.91
N ASP A 212 7.96 -14.60 -4.43
CA ASP A 212 7.32 -15.65 -5.23
C ASP A 212 5.79 -15.45 -5.35
N ALA A 213 5.25 -14.41 -4.71
CA ALA A 213 3.83 -14.07 -4.77
C ALA A 213 3.46 -13.35 -6.07
N ASP A 214 2.29 -13.69 -6.61
CA ASP A 214 1.69 -12.98 -7.74
C ASP A 214 1.16 -11.61 -7.33
N VAL A 215 1.18 -10.66 -8.27
CA VAL A 215 0.66 -9.30 -8.08
C VAL A 215 -0.39 -9.02 -9.13
N CYS A 216 -1.59 -8.66 -8.69
CA CYS A 216 -2.62 -8.12 -9.58
C CYS A 216 -2.33 -6.64 -9.84
N VAL A 217 -2.16 -6.28 -11.11
CA VAL A 217 -2.03 -4.89 -11.56
C VAL A 217 -3.19 -4.58 -12.48
N LEU A 218 -3.97 -3.57 -12.11
CA LEU A 218 -4.98 -2.97 -12.99
C LEU A 218 -4.29 -1.84 -13.73
N TYR A 219 -4.18 -1.99 -15.05
CA TYR A 219 -3.65 -0.94 -15.92
C TYR A 219 -4.73 0.11 -16.20
N TYR A 220 -4.28 1.27 -16.69
CA TYR A 220 -5.15 2.41 -16.96
C TYR A 220 -5.84 2.32 -18.34
N ASP A 221 -5.38 1.42 -19.20
CA ASP A 221 -5.73 1.30 -20.62
C ASP A 221 -6.78 0.22 -20.95
#